data_AF-A2BKK2-F1
#
_entry.id   AF-A2BKK2-F1
#
_cell.length_a   1.000
_cell.length_b   1.000
_cell.length_c   1.000
_cell.angle_alpha   90.00
_cell.angle_beta   90.00
_cell.angle_gamma   90.00
#
_symmetry.space_group_name_H-M   'P 1'
#
loop_
_entity.id
_entity.type
_entity.pdbx_description
1 polymer ?
#
loop_
_entity_poly.entity_id
_entity_poly.type
_entity_poly.pdbx_seq_one_letter_code
_entity_poly.pdbx_strand_id
1 'polypeptide(L)'
;MRLVLRRRTLSCLGMSQECPTLIATMGFDEKFVIRAVLDHRPKKIIVVGLRVSSDAWSRVEKAYNSVSQLAVSTGASSSLVGLDAAGIIGGDRAGDLEFASLVREVKKILRSALGETSSCIVLSLTGGPAS
;
A
#
# COMPACT_ATOMS: atom_id res chain seq x y z
N MET A 1 -17.04 21.24 31.31
CA MET A 1 -17.97 20.68 30.31
C MET A 1 -17.13 20.16 29.14
N ARG A 2 -16.86 18.85 29.07
CA ARG A 2 -15.99 18.24 28.04
C ARG A 2 -16.87 17.46 27.06
N LEU A 3 -16.85 17.88 25.80
CA LEU A 3 -17.52 17.21 24.69
C LEU A 3 -16.74 15.93 24.35
N VAL A 4 -17.22 14.78 24.82
CA VAL A 4 -16.68 13.47 24.42
C VAL A 4 -17.35 13.09 23.09
N LEU A 5 -16.67 13.40 21.98
CA LEU A 5 -17.01 12.84 20.67
C LEU A 5 -16.74 11.33 20.74
N ARG A 6 -17.79 10.56 20.99
CA ARG A 6 -17.78 9.09 20.89
C ARG A 6 -17.26 8.73 19.50
N ARG A 7 -16.06 8.14 19.44
CA ARG A 7 -15.60 7.40 18.26
C ARG A 7 -16.65 6.33 18.00
N ARG A 8 -17.50 6.55 17.00
CA ARG A 8 -18.23 5.48 16.34
C ARG A 8 -17.16 4.62 15.67
N THR A 9 -16.71 3.60 16.37
CA THR A 9 -16.36 2.34 15.72
C THR A 9 -17.56 1.98 14.86
N LEU A 10 -17.44 2.20 13.55
CA LEU A 10 -18.37 1.62 12.58
C LEU A 10 -18.17 0.11 12.69
N SER A 11 -18.96 -0.49 13.57
CA SER A 11 -19.09 -1.94 13.67
C SER A 11 -19.61 -2.43 12.33
N CYS A 12 -18.81 -3.28 11.67
CA CYS A 12 -19.19 -4.11 10.52
C CYS A 12 -20.23 -5.16 10.91
N LEU A 13 -21.31 -4.75 11.58
CA LEU A 13 -22.43 -5.59 11.97
C LEU A 13 -23.52 -5.42 10.92
N GLY A 14 -23.60 -6.34 9.96
CA GLY A 14 -24.83 -6.58 9.20
C GLY A 14 -24.78 -6.44 7.69
N MET A 15 -23.61 -6.25 7.07
CA MET A 15 -23.46 -6.41 5.62
C MET A 15 -22.34 -7.41 5.36
N SER A 16 -22.51 -8.29 4.36
CA SER A 16 -21.41 -9.09 3.79
C SER A 16 -20.35 -8.13 3.26
N GLN A 17 -19.52 -7.57 4.14
CA GLN A 17 -18.43 -6.68 3.78
C GLN A 17 -17.26 -7.58 3.44
N GLU A 18 -17.08 -7.78 2.13
CA GLU A 18 -15.85 -8.33 1.58
C GLU A 18 -14.66 -7.67 2.29
N CYS A 19 -13.80 -8.49 2.88
CA CYS A 19 -12.65 -7.99 3.61
C CYS A 19 -11.80 -7.13 2.67
N PRO A 20 -11.38 -5.92 3.10
CA PRO A 20 -10.74 -4.99 2.20
C PRO A 20 -9.40 -5.52 1.70
N THR A 21 -9.07 -5.17 0.46
CA THR A 21 -7.70 -5.31 -0.05
C THR A 21 -6.97 -4.00 0.25
N LEU A 22 -5.87 -4.09 1.00
CA LEU A 22 -5.00 -2.94 1.27
C LEU A 22 -3.96 -2.83 0.17
N ILE A 23 -3.85 -1.66 -0.46
CA ILE A 23 -2.76 -1.32 -1.38
C ILE A 23 -2.04 -0.11 -0.78
N ALA A 24 -0.76 -0.27 -0.48
CA ALA A 24 0.02 0.76 0.21
C ALA A 24 1.35 1.01 -0.50
N THR A 25 1.75 2.28 -0.62
CA THR A 25 3.12 2.61 -1.00
C THR A 25 4.03 2.59 0.22
N MET A 26 5.27 2.12 0.03
CA MET A 26 6.24 2.00 1.11
C MET A 26 7.64 2.34 0.63
N GLY A 27 8.35 3.13 1.44
CA GLY A 27 9.79 3.35 1.34
C GLY A 27 10.54 2.44 2.33
N PHE A 28 11.40 3.05 3.15
CA PHE A 28 12.18 2.33 4.17
C PHE A 28 11.52 2.26 5.56
N ASP A 29 10.35 2.89 5.74
CA ASP A 29 9.60 2.88 6.99
C ASP A 29 8.23 2.20 6.76
N GLU A 30 8.02 1.08 7.44
CA GLU A 30 6.83 0.24 7.35
C GLU A 30 5.68 0.67 8.27
N LYS A 31 5.90 1.61 9.20
CA LYS A 31 4.95 1.90 10.31
C LYS A 31 3.58 2.32 9.80
N PHE A 32 3.53 3.09 8.72
CA PHE A 32 2.28 3.53 8.12
C PHE A 32 1.50 2.36 7.50
N VAL A 33 2.20 1.40 6.88
CA VAL A 33 1.59 0.20 6.32
C VAL A 33 1.07 -0.70 7.46
N ILE A 34 1.87 -0.91 8.50
CA ILE A 34 1.48 -1.67 9.70
C ILE A 34 0.22 -1.08 10.32
N ARG A 35 0.17 0.24 10.49
CA ARG A 35 -1.00 0.92 11.02
C ARG A 35 -2.24 0.68 10.16
N ALA A 36 -2.11 0.80 8.84
CA ALA A 36 -3.22 0.52 7.92
C ALA A 36 -3.69 -0.94 8.01
N VAL A 37 -2.78 -1.91 8.18
CA VAL A 37 -3.14 -3.32 8.39
C VAL A 37 -3.94 -3.51 9.68
N LEU A 38 -3.54 -2.86 10.77
CA LEU A 38 -4.22 -2.98 12.07
C LEU A 38 -5.60 -2.30 12.07
N ASP A 39 -5.70 -1.12 11.44
CA ASP A 39 -6.93 -0.31 11.39
C ASP A 39 -7.99 -0.93 10.48
N HIS A 40 -7.58 -1.54 9.35
CA HIS A 40 -8.50 -2.04 8.33
C HIS A 40 -8.65 -3.57 8.27
N ARG A 41 -7.76 -4.32 8.95
CA ARG A 41 -7.78 -5.79 8.99
C ARG A 41 -7.99 -6.44 7.60
N PRO A 42 -7.20 -6.08 6.59
CA PRO A 42 -7.37 -6.58 5.23
C PRO A 42 -7.09 -8.08 5.14
N LYS A 43 -7.68 -8.78 4.14
CA LYS A 43 -7.34 -10.18 3.83
C LYS A 43 -6.20 -10.32 2.81
N LYS A 44 -5.95 -9.25 2.06
CA LYS A 44 -4.91 -9.15 1.04
C LYS A 44 -4.21 -7.80 1.17
N ILE A 45 -2.88 -7.83 1.20
CA ILE A 45 -2.03 -6.65 1.35
C ILE A 45 -1.09 -6.62 0.15
N ILE A 46 -1.09 -5.52 -0.60
CA ILE A 46 -0.18 -5.30 -1.72
C ILE A 46 0.65 -4.07 -1.37
N VAL A 47 1.94 -4.29 -1.13
CA VAL A 47 2.90 -3.22 -0.85
C VAL A 47 3.61 -2.86 -2.14
N VAL A 48 3.64 -1.57 -2.47
CA VAL A 48 4.26 -1.03 -3.68
C VAL A 48 5.47 -0.20 -3.26
N GLY A 49 6.67 -0.62 -3.68
CA GLY A 49 7.92 0.07 -3.42
C GLY A 49 8.59 0.55 -4.70
N LEU A 50 9.39 1.62 -4.60
CA LEU A 50 10.21 2.10 -5.73
C LEU A 50 11.58 1.42 -5.71
N ARG A 51 11.97 0.83 -6.84
CA ARG A 51 13.30 0.27 -7.08
C ARG A 51 14.18 1.31 -7.74
N VAL A 52 14.89 2.08 -6.91
CA VAL A 52 15.82 3.14 -7.35
C VAL A 52 17.23 2.59 -7.56
N SER A 53 17.66 1.69 -6.69
CA SER A 53 18.92 0.96 -6.75
C SER A 53 18.76 -0.36 -6.00
N SER A 54 19.69 -1.30 -6.18
CA SER A 54 19.70 -2.57 -5.45
C SER A 54 19.77 -2.37 -3.93
N ASP A 55 20.55 -1.40 -3.47
CA ASP A 55 20.69 -1.10 -2.03
C ASP A 55 19.43 -0.51 -1.43
N ALA A 56 18.81 0.46 -2.12
CA ALA A 56 17.53 1.01 -1.71
C ALA A 56 16.45 -0.08 -1.69
N TRP A 57 16.42 -0.94 -2.71
CA TRP A 57 15.47 -2.04 -2.80
C TRP A 57 15.64 -3.04 -1.64
N SER A 58 16.87 -3.42 -1.30
CA SER A 58 17.13 -4.29 -0.15
C SER A 58 16.60 -3.71 1.17
N ARG A 59 16.63 -2.37 1.33
CA ARG A 59 16.04 -1.70 2.49
C ARG A 59 14.51 -1.76 2.50
N VAL A 60 13.88 -1.63 1.33
CA VAL A 60 12.43 -1.82 1.18
C VAL A 60 12.04 -3.25 1.50
N GLU A 61 12.78 -4.25 1.02
CA GLU A 61 12.54 -5.67 1.32
C GLU A 61 12.67 -5.96 2.82
N LYS A 62 13.66 -5.37 3.49
CA LYS A 62 13.80 -5.49 4.95
C LYS A 62 12.61 -4.90 5.70
N ALA A 63 12.15 -3.71 5.31
CA ALA A 63 10.94 -3.09 5.90
C ALA A 63 9.68 -3.92 5.61
N TYR A 64 9.59 -4.53 4.41
CA TYR A 64 8.49 -5.41 4.02
C TYR A 64 8.40 -6.68 4.88
N ASN A 65 9.52 -7.20 5.37
CA ASN A 65 9.50 -8.39 6.24
C ASN A 65 8.64 -8.18 7.50
N SER A 66 8.68 -6.99 8.11
CA SER A 66 7.83 -6.62 9.24
C SER A 66 6.34 -6.68 8.87
N VAL A 67 5.98 -6.16 7.68
CA VAL A 67 4.61 -6.18 7.16
C VAL A 67 4.16 -7.61 6.87
N SER A 68 5.02 -8.42 6.26
CA SER A 68 4.75 -9.82 5.92
C SER A 68 4.50 -10.68 7.17
N GLN A 69 5.33 -10.51 8.21
CA GLN A 69 5.12 -11.19 9.49
C GLN A 69 3.78 -10.81 10.14
N LEU A 70 3.43 -9.53 10.10
CA LEU A 70 2.14 -9.05 10.59
C LEU A 70 0.98 -9.64 9.76
N ALA A 71 1.11 -9.69 8.44
CA ALA A 71 0.11 -10.28 7.55
C ALA A 71 -0.19 -11.74 7.94
N VAL A 72 0.86 -12.54 8.15
CA VAL A 72 0.73 -13.93 8.63
C VAL A 72 -0.01 -13.99 9.97
N SER A 73 0.37 -13.15 10.93
CA SER A 73 -0.27 -13.14 12.27
C SER A 73 -1.75 -12.71 12.25
N THR A 74 -2.17 -11.97 11.23
CA THR A 74 -3.55 -11.50 11.05
C THR A 74 -4.37 -12.37 10.11
N GLY A 75 -3.78 -13.43 9.55
CA GLY A 75 -4.43 -14.30 8.57
C GLY A 75 -4.69 -13.60 7.23
N ALA A 76 -3.82 -12.67 6.86
CA ALA A 76 -3.81 -11.98 5.57
C ALA A 76 -2.70 -12.52 4.68
N SER A 77 -2.91 -12.46 3.36
CA SER A 77 -1.84 -12.65 2.38
C SER A 77 -1.15 -11.31 2.08
N SER A 78 0.15 -11.33 1.80
CA SER A 78 0.89 -10.13 1.42
C SER A 78 1.81 -10.35 0.22
N SER A 79 1.97 -9.32 -0.61
CA SER A 79 2.97 -9.27 -1.67
C SER A 79 3.70 -7.92 -1.72
N LEU A 80 4.95 -7.95 -2.17
CA LEU A 80 5.75 -6.76 -2.47
C LEU A 80 5.89 -6.63 -3.98
N VAL A 81 5.53 -5.47 -4.51
CA VAL A 81 5.64 -5.11 -5.93
C VAL A 81 6.65 -3.99 -6.06
N GLY A 82 7.70 -4.22 -6.86
CA GLY A 82 8.71 -3.22 -7.18
C GLY A 82 8.36 -2.47 -8.45
N LEU A 83 8.46 -1.14 -8.40
CA LEU A 83 8.34 -0.26 -9.56
C LEU A 83 9.71 0.35 -9.84
N ASP A 84 10.28 0.07 -11.01
CA ASP A 84 11.59 0.59 -11.37
C ASP A 84 11.52 2.12 -11.53
N ALA A 85 12.44 2.82 -10.85
CA ALA A 85 12.50 4.28 -10.87
C ALA A 85 13.33 4.84 -12.03
N ALA A 86 13.81 3.98 -12.94
CA ALA A 86 14.47 4.41 -14.17
C ALA A 86 13.50 5.33 -14.96
N GLY A 87 13.84 6.61 -15.07
CA GLY A 87 12.97 7.67 -15.61
C GLY A 87 12.42 8.62 -14.54
N ILE A 88 11.81 8.09 -13.47
CA ILE A 88 11.07 8.88 -12.46
C ILE A 88 11.93 9.96 -11.75
N ILE A 89 13.25 9.79 -11.65
CA ILE A 89 14.18 10.69 -10.94
C ILE A 89 15.11 11.47 -11.93
N GLY A 90 14.70 11.64 -13.19
CA GLY A 90 15.42 12.42 -14.20
C GLY A 90 14.72 13.72 -14.54
N GLY A 91 15.14 14.83 -13.94
CA GLY A 91 14.65 16.17 -14.25
C GLY A 91 15.08 16.65 -15.64
N ASP A 92 14.14 16.68 -16.58
CA ASP A 92 13.86 17.79 -17.51
C ASP A 92 12.86 17.30 -18.57
N ARG A 93 11.62 17.82 -18.52
CA ARG A 93 10.54 17.60 -19.51
C ARG A 93 10.05 16.15 -19.78
N ALA A 94 10.64 15.12 -19.16
CA ALA A 94 10.20 13.70 -19.26
C ALA A 94 9.17 13.25 -18.21
N GLY A 95 8.92 14.08 -17.17
CA GLY A 95 8.14 13.70 -15.99
C GLY A 95 6.68 13.30 -16.25
N ASP A 96 6.02 13.87 -17.27
CA ASP A 96 4.60 13.60 -17.54
C ASP A 96 4.35 12.22 -18.16
N LEU A 97 5.27 11.75 -19.01
CA LEU A 97 5.21 10.43 -19.66
C LEU A 97 5.52 9.29 -18.67
N GLU A 98 6.31 9.58 -17.65
CA GLU A 98 6.84 8.61 -16.71
C GLU A 98 5.98 8.48 -15.45
N PHE A 99 5.38 9.58 -14.98
CA PHE A 99 4.25 9.54 -14.05
C PHE A 99 3.08 8.75 -14.65
N ALA A 100 2.84 8.88 -15.96
CA ALA A 100 1.85 8.05 -16.65
C ALA A 100 2.20 6.55 -16.64
N SER A 101 3.50 6.19 -16.54
CA SER A 101 3.96 4.80 -16.39
C SER A 101 3.73 4.27 -14.97
N LEU A 102 4.04 5.06 -13.94
CA LEU A 102 3.69 4.76 -12.54
C LEU A 102 2.17 4.57 -12.39
N VAL A 103 1.38 5.50 -12.91
CA VAL A 103 -0.08 5.42 -12.92
C VAL A 103 -0.57 4.20 -13.68
N ARG A 104 0.10 3.79 -14.76
CA ARG A 104 -0.24 2.58 -15.53
C ARG A 104 0.01 1.31 -14.73
N GLU A 105 1.14 1.18 -14.05
CA GLU A 105 1.43 0.01 -13.22
C GLU A 105 0.53 -0.05 -11.99
N VAL A 106 0.29 1.08 -11.31
CA VAL A 106 -0.71 1.14 -10.23
C VAL A 106 -2.10 0.78 -10.76
N LYS A 107 -2.50 1.25 -11.95
CA LYS A 107 -3.77 0.86 -12.59
C LYS A 107 -3.82 -0.63 -12.93
N LYS A 108 -2.72 -1.25 -13.35
CA LYS A 108 -2.65 -2.71 -13.57
C LYS A 108 -2.83 -3.47 -12.26
N ILE A 109 -2.10 -3.08 -11.21
CA ILE A 109 -2.22 -3.66 -9.88
C ILE A 109 -3.65 -3.53 -9.36
N LEU A 110 -4.25 -2.34 -9.50
CA LEU A 110 -5.63 -2.08 -9.13
C LEU A 110 -6.60 -2.94 -9.95
N ARG A 111 -6.42 -3.07 -11.26
CA ARG A 111 -7.28 -3.93 -12.10
C ARG A 111 -7.14 -5.40 -11.77
N SER A 112 -5.95 -5.89 -11.46
CA SER A 112 -5.73 -7.27 -11.00
C SER A 112 -6.32 -7.50 -9.59
N ALA A 113 -6.29 -6.48 -8.72
CA ALA A 113 -6.90 -6.55 -7.40
C ALA A 113 -8.44 -6.43 -7.46
N LEU A 114 -8.98 -5.58 -8.33
CA LEU A 114 -10.41 -5.32 -8.53
C LEU A 114 -11.11 -6.35 -9.43
N GLY A 115 -10.37 -6.98 -10.35
CA GLY A 115 -10.90 -7.94 -11.31
C GLY A 115 -11.38 -9.24 -10.69
N GLU A 116 -10.99 -9.51 -9.45
CA GLU A 116 -11.37 -10.74 -8.73
C GLU A 116 -12.44 -10.52 -7.65
N THR A 117 -12.73 -9.29 -7.21
CA THR A 117 -13.71 -9.03 -6.14
C THR A 117 -14.27 -7.61 -6.15
N SER A 118 -15.54 -7.47 -5.76
CA SER A 118 -16.22 -6.23 -5.38
C SER A 118 -15.68 -5.61 -4.06
N SER A 119 -14.38 -5.78 -3.81
CA SER A 119 -13.81 -5.60 -2.48
C SER A 119 -13.42 -4.14 -2.23
N CYS A 120 -13.64 -3.69 -1.00
CA CYS A 120 -13.26 -2.36 -0.57
C CYS A 120 -11.74 -2.20 -0.67
N ILE A 121 -11.27 -1.24 -1.47
CA ILE A 121 -9.84 -0.93 -1.58
C ILE A 121 -9.48 0.19 -0.62
N VAL A 122 -8.47 -0.07 0.21
CA VAL A 122 -7.82 0.98 1.02
C VAL A 122 -6.51 1.36 0.34
N LEU A 123 -6.34 2.64 0.04
CA LEU A 123 -5.11 3.21 -0.52
C LEU A 123 -4.35 3.98 0.55
N SER A 124 -3.13 3.54 0.87
CA SER A 124 -2.22 4.26 1.79
C SER A 124 -1.00 4.77 1.03
N LEU A 125 -1.00 6.07 0.70
CA LEU A 125 0.07 6.74 -0.06
C LEU A 125 1.05 7.48 0.86
N THR A 126 1.65 6.75 1.79
CA THR A 126 2.43 7.33 2.91
C THR A 126 3.93 7.29 2.69
N GLY A 127 4.41 6.51 1.71
CA GLY A 127 5.81 6.46 1.30
C GLY A 127 5.99 7.03 -0.11
N GLY A 128 6.87 8.02 -0.24
CA GLY A 128 7.32 8.58 -1.52
C GLY A 128 8.76 9.10 -1.38
N PRO A 129 9.47 9.32 -2.49
CA PRO A 129 10.79 9.93 -2.43
C PRO A 129 10.64 11.33 -1.81
N ALA A 130 11.31 11.56 -0.69
CA ALA A 130 11.56 12.90 -0.22
C ALA A 130 12.48 13.56 -1.25
N SER A 131 11.99 14.64 -1.86
CA SER A 131 12.79 15.59 -2.62
C SER A 131 14.09 15.94 -1.90
#